data_AF-A0A9Q0UQJ6-F1
#
_entry.id   AF-A0A9Q0UQJ6-F1
#
_cell.length_a   1.000
_cell.length_b   1.000
_cell.length_c   1.000
_cell.angle_alpha   90.00
_cell.angle_beta   90.00
_cell.angle_gamma   90.00
#
_symmetry.space_group_name_H-M   'P 1'
#
loop_
_entity.id
_entity.type
_entity.pdbx_description
1 polymer ?
#
loop_
_entity_poly.entity_id
_entity_poly.type
_entity_poly.pdbx_seq_one_letter_code
_entity_poly.pdbx_strand_id
1 'polypeptide(L)'
;MILLFCMLVVGILRLLLTVKDGIGFSVRLLTLLLGNCLDRFARVLQLSNDPAPGYNIEQLAKKGEQFIDLPYVVKGMDVSFSGILSFIEATTEEKLKNNECTPADLCYSLQETVFAMLVEITERAMAHCDKKDILIVGGVGCNERLQEMMRIMCAERGGMLYATDDRYCIDNGAMIAYTGLLAFAFGETTPLEESTFTQRFRTDEVHAIWRDKKDLASVNVIDEPGDKIEENRG
;
A
#
# COMPACT_ATOMS: atom_id res chain seq x y z
N MET A 1 10.70 19.85 3.09
CA MET A 1 9.82 19.38 2.01
C MET A 1 9.99 17.87 1.90
N ILE A 2 9.08 17.09 2.48
CA ILE A 2 9.17 15.62 2.53
C ILE A 2 8.99 15.08 1.11
N LEU A 3 10.03 14.44 0.57
CA LEU A 3 10.01 13.76 -0.73
C LEU A 3 9.66 12.31 -0.48
N LEU A 4 8.41 11.96 -0.73
CA LEU A 4 7.85 10.69 -0.28
C LEU A 4 7.63 9.75 -1.45
N PHE A 5 8.26 8.58 -1.44
CA PHE A 5 8.01 7.51 -2.39
C PHE A 5 6.77 6.73 -1.92
N CYS A 6 5.62 6.93 -2.56
CA CYS A 6 4.39 6.27 -2.15
C CYS A 6 4.36 4.85 -2.70
N MET A 7 4.17 3.87 -1.83
CA MET A 7 3.87 2.47 -2.14
C MET A 7 2.42 2.20 -1.77
N LEU A 8 1.56 2.10 -2.78
CA LEU A 8 0.16 1.76 -2.60
C LEU A 8 -0.07 0.25 -2.72
N VAL A 9 -0.48 -0.39 -1.63
CA VAL A 9 -0.87 -1.81 -1.62
C VAL A 9 -2.35 -1.93 -1.27
N VAL A 10 -3.23 -1.62 -2.23
CA VAL A 10 -4.68 -1.85 -2.08
C VAL A 10 -5.00 -3.31 -2.43
N GLY A 11 -6.01 -3.88 -1.78
CA GLY A 11 -6.51 -5.23 -2.11
C GLY A 11 -6.98 -5.38 -3.56
N ILE A 12 -7.33 -4.27 -4.24
CA ILE A 12 -7.91 -4.25 -5.61
C ILE A 12 -7.14 -3.31 -6.58
N LEU A 13 -6.11 -2.57 -6.14
CA LEU A 13 -5.37 -1.64 -6.99
C LEU A 13 -3.86 -1.87 -7.04
N ARG A 14 -3.33 -1.72 -8.26
CA ARG A 14 -1.94 -1.77 -8.72
C ARG A 14 -0.96 -1.08 -7.75
N LEU A 15 0.18 -1.74 -7.50
CA LEU A 15 1.35 -1.12 -6.87
C LEU A 15 1.80 0.07 -7.70
N LEU A 16 1.60 1.27 -7.18
CA LEU A 16 1.99 2.51 -7.84
C LEU A 16 3.13 3.12 -7.06
N LEU A 17 4.27 3.29 -7.74
CA LEU A 17 5.49 3.89 -7.21
C LEU A 17 5.62 5.28 -7.84
N THR A 18 5.00 6.28 -7.21
CA THR A 18 5.02 7.64 -7.76
C THR A 18 6.30 8.35 -7.34
N VAL A 19 7.05 8.80 -8.34
CA VAL A 19 8.30 9.55 -8.17
C VAL A 19 8.01 10.99 -8.54
N LYS A 20 8.48 11.89 -7.68
CA LYS A 20 8.32 13.33 -7.81
C LYS A 20 8.90 13.80 -9.16
N ASP A 21 8.21 14.74 -9.81
CA ASP A 21 8.57 15.46 -11.05
C ASP A 21 7.90 14.98 -12.36
N GLY A 22 6.72 14.34 -12.30
CA GLY A 22 5.90 14.04 -13.48
C GLY A 22 6.36 12.85 -14.31
N ILE A 23 7.48 12.22 -13.95
CA ILE A 23 7.93 10.94 -14.50
C ILE A 23 7.43 9.82 -13.58
N GLY A 24 6.22 9.33 -13.85
CA GLY A 24 5.65 8.20 -13.14
C GLY A 24 6.32 6.89 -13.57
N PHE A 25 7.01 6.21 -12.66
CA PHE A 25 7.36 4.80 -12.87
C PHE A 25 6.20 3.92 -12.41
N SER A 26 5.47 3.36 -13.36
CA SER A 26 4.43 2.38 -13.03
C SER A 26 5.06 0.99 -12.93
N VAL A 27 5.43 0.58 -11.72
CA VAL A 27 5.70 -0.83 -11.45
C VAL A 27 4.41 -1.62 -11.67
N ARG A 28 4.48 -2.71 -12.43
CA ARG A 28 3.29 -3.48 -12.77
C ARG A 28 3.26 -4.73 -11.92
N LEU A 29 2.16 -4.91 -11.19
CA LEU A 29 1.76 -6.25 -10.81
C LEU A 29 1.34 -6.98 -12.09
N LEU A 30 2.06 -8.04 -12.45
CA LEU A 30 1.86 -8.77 -13.71
C LEU A 30 0.55 -9.56 -13.73
N THR A 31 0.02 -9.90 -12.54
CA THR A 31 -1.09 -10.86 -12.41
C THR A 31 -2.10 -10.43 -11.35
N LEU A 32 -2.07 -11.08 -10.18
CA LEU A 32 -2.97 -10.86 -9.06
C LEU A 32 -2.39 -9.81 -8.11
N LEU A 33 -3.26 -9.17 -7.33
CA LEU A 33 -2.87 -8.24 -6.27
C LEU A 33 -2.60 -8.97 -4.97
N LEU A 34 -1.70 -8.44 -4.15
CA LEU A 34 -1.29 -9.11 -2.92
C LEU A 34 -2.45 -9.30 -1.94
N GLY A 35 -3.33 -8.31 -1.76
CA GLY A 35 -4.49 -8.46 -0.88
C GLY A 35 -5.41 -9.61 -1.31
N ASN A 36 -5.69 -9.74 -2.60
CA ASN A 36 -6.48 -10.88 -3.11
C ASN A 36 -5.74 -12.23 -2.96
N CYS A 37 -4.41 -12.25 -3.10
CA CYS A 37 -3.62 -13.44 -2.82
C CYS A 37 -3.77 -13.88 -1.36
N LEU A 38 -3.66 -12.95 -0.41
CA LEU A 38 -3.88 -13.19 1.01
C LEU A 38 -5.33 -13.62 1.29
N ASP A 39 -6.33 -12.92 0.75
CA ASP A 39 -7.75 -13.25 0.97
C ASP A 39 -8.14 -14.62 0.40
N ARG A 40 -7.56 -15.02 -0.74
CA ARG A 40 -7.77 -16.38 -1.27
C ARG A 40 -7.11 -17.42 -0.40
N PHE A 41 -5.89 -17.16 0.07
CA PHE A 41 -5.20 -18.10 0.93
C PHE A 41 -5.89 -18.26 2.30
N ALA A 42 -6.40 -17.17 2.88
CA ALA A 42 -7.20 -17.21 4.10
C ALA A 42 -8.42 -18.12 3.95
N ARG A 43 -9.07 -18.10 2.78
CA ARG A 43 -10.20 -18.98 2.46
C ARG A 43 -9.81 -20.45 2.36
N VAL A 44 -8.63 -20.77 1.80
CA VAL A 44 -8.10 -22.15 1.75
C VAL A 44 -7.95 -22.71 3.16
N LEU A 45 -7.42 -21.90 4.08
CA LEU A 45 -7.25 -22.25 5.48
C LEU A 45 -8.52 -22.10 6.33
N GLN A 46 -9.66 -21.73 5.71
CA GLN A 46 -10.94 -21.49 6.40
C GLN A 46 -10.84 -20.49 7.55
N LEU A 47 -9.97 -19.48 7.42
CA LEU A 47 -9.85 -18.40 8.40
C LEU A 47 -11.08 -17.48 8.33
N SER A 48 -11.38 -16.85 9.47
CA SER A 48 -12.44 -15.85 9.55
C SER A 48 -12.16 -14.67 8.62
N ASN A 49 -13.21 -14.07 8.08
CA ASN A 49 -13.11 -12.78 7.38
C ASN A 49 -13.14 -11.59 8.35
N ASP A 50 -13.58 -11.78 9.59
CA ASP A 50 -13.63 -10.75 10.64
C ASP A 50 -12.36 -10.83 11.50
N PRO A 51 -11.65 -9.70 11.76
CA PRO A 51 -11.92 -8.34 11.27
C PRO A 51 -11.50 -8.10 9.81
N ALA A 52 -10.48 -8.83 9.33
CA ALA A 52 -10.09 -8.88 7.92
C ALA A 52 -9.29 -10.17 7.63
N PRO A 53 -9.38 -10.78 6.43
CA PRO A 53 -8.64 -12.00 6.12
C PRO A 53 -7.11 -11.81 6.21
N GLY A 54 -6.58 -10.69 5.68
CA GLY A 54 -5.16 -10.35 5.76
C GLY A 54 -4.65 -10.20 7.20
N TYR A 55 -5.45 -9.58 8.07
CA TYR A 55 -5.14 -9.48 9.51
C TYR A 55 -5.11 -10.86 10.17
N ASN A 56 -6.05 -11.74 9.85
CA ASN A 56 -6.09 -13.08 10.42
C ASN A 56 -4.91 -13.95 9.95
N ILE A 57 -4.45 -13.78 8.71
CA ILE A 57 -3.19 -14.38 8.25
C ILE A 57 -2.02 -13.87 9.09
N GLU A 58 -1.93 -12.57 9.34
CA GLU A 58 -0.86 -11.98 10.15
C GLU A 58 -0.86 -12.50 11.59
N GLN A 59 -2.01 -12.57 12.24
CA GLN A 59 -2.10 -13.11 13.60
C GLN A 59 -1.70 -14.59 13.66
N LEU A 60 -2.01 -15.36 12.61
CA LEU A 60 -1.65 -16.76 12.55
C LEU A 60 -0.16 -16.96 12.18
N ALA A 61 0.38 -16.12 11.30
CA ALA A 61 1.80 -16.12 10.92
C ALA A 61 2.73 -15.89 12.12
N LYS A 62 2.32 -15.08 13.11
CA LYS A 62 3.07 -14.87 14.37
C LYS A 62 3.31 -16.15 15.18
N LYS A 63 2.57 -17.23 14.89
CA LYS A 63 2.71 -18.54 15.55
C LYS A 63 3.47 -19.55 14.68
N GLY A 64 3.91 -19.18 13.48
CA GLY A 64 4.69 -20.05 12.62
C GLY A 64 6.12 -20.16 13.14
N GLU A 65 6.68 -21.36 13.08
CA GLU A 65 8.05 -21.66 13.52
C GLU A 65 8.90 -22.17 12.36
N GLN A 66 8.28 -22.80 11.37
CA GLN A 66 8.96 -23.40 10.24
C GLN A 66 8.74 -22.59 8.96
N PHE A 67 9.84 -22.27 8.27
CA PHE A 67 9.78 -21.71 6.92
C PHE A 67 9.62 -22.83 5.89
N ILE A 68 8.68 -22.65 4.97
CA ILE A 68 8.35 -23.55 3.87
C ILE A 68 8.69 -22.83 2.57
N ASP A 69 9.52 -23.45 1.74
CA ASP A 69 9.91 -22.85 0.47
C ASP A 69 8.70 -22.67 -0.46
N LEU A 70 8.47 -21.43 -0.85
CA LEU A 70 7.45 -21.02 -1.81
C LEU A 70 8.13 -20.44 -3.07
N PRO A 71 7.48 -20.52 -4.25
CA PRO A 71 8.04 -19.95 -5.48
C PRO A 71 8.32 -18.44 -5.36
N TYR A 72 9.57 -18.02 -5.52
CA TYR A 72 9.94 -16.60 -5.49
C TYR A 72 9.99 -16.03 -6.91
N VAL A 73 8.99 -15.22 -7.30
CA VAL A 73 8.81 -14.80 -8.71
C VAL A 73 8.88 -13.28 -8.88
N VAL A 74 10.11 -12.77 -8.99
CA VAL A 74 10.41 -11.38 -9.35
C VAL A 74 11.03 -11.32 -10.75
N LYS A 75 10.55 -10.41 -11.60
CA LYS A 75 11.05 -10.18 -12.96
C LYS A 75 11.36 -8.69 -13.15
N GLY A 76 12.61 -8.31 -12.94
CA GLY A 76 13.02 -6.90 -13.00
C GLY A 76 12.38 -6.11 -11.85
N MET A 77 11.48 -5.19 -12.16
CA MET A 77 10.70 -4.46 -11.15
C MET A 77 9.30 -5.04 -10.94
N ASP A 78 8.90 -6.06 -11.69
CA ASP A 78 7.56 -6.63 -11.63
C ASP A 78 7.53 -7.92 -10.78
N VAL A 79 6.39 -8.19 -10.15
CA VAL A 79 6.13 -9.43 -9.37
C VAL A 79 4.87 -10.13 -9.83
N SER A 80 4.82 -11.44 -9.59
CA SER A 80 3.65 -12.28 -9.88
C SER A 80 3.27 -13.16 -8.69
N PHE A 81 2.10 -12.91 -8.12
CA PHE A 81 1.57 -13.69 -6.99
C PHE A 81 0.71 -14.88 -7.41
N SER A 82 0.26 -14.95 -8.68
CA SER A 82 -0.60 -16.05 -9.14
C SER A 82 0.06 -17.43 -9.03
N GLY A 83 1.35 -17.54 -9.36
CA GLY A 83 2.10 -18.80 -9.27
C GLY A 83 2.24 -19.28 -7.83
N ILE A 84 2.53 -18.36 -6.91
CA ILE A 84 2.60 -18.64 -5.46
C ILE A 84 1.25 -19.11 -4.95
N LEU A 85 0.18 -18.39 -5.31
CA LEU A 85 -1.16 -18.73 -4.88
C LEU A 85 -1.59 -20.12 -5.39
N SER A 86 -1.37 -20.42 -6.66
CA SER A 86 -1.71 -21.74 -7.21
C SER A 86 -0.88 -22.86 -6.59
N PHE A 87 0.41 -22.61 -6.31
CA PHE A 87 1.26 -23.57 -5.62
C PHE A 87 0.73 -23.86 -4.22
N ILE A 88 0.51 -22.81 -3.42
CA ILE A 88 0.07 -22.98 -2.03
C ILE A 88 -1.33 -23.58 -1.97
N GLU A 89 -2.26 -23.20 -2.85
CA GLU A 89 -3.60 -23.81 -2.97
C GLU A 89 -3.50 -25.32 -3.26
N ALA A 90 -2.58 -25.74 -4.13
CA ALA A 90 -2.41 -27.14 -4.49
C ALA A 90 -1.72 -27.97 -3.41
N THR A 91 -0.75 -27.41 -2.67
CA THR A 91 0.06 -28.17 -1.71
C THR A 91 -0.49 -28.15 -0.29
N THR A 92 -1.32 -27.16 0.08
CA THR A 92 -1.76 -26.95 1.47
C THR A 92 -2.48 -28.18 2.03
N GLU A 93 -3.44 -28.74 1.30
CA GLU A 93 -4.25 -29.86 1.81
C GLU A 93 -3.40 -31.10 2.09
N GLU A 94 -2.47 -31.44 1.19
CA GLU A 94 -1.57 -32.59 1.36
C GLU A 94 -0.60 -32.38 2.52
N LYS A 95 0.04 -31.20 2.59
CA LYS A 95 1.02 -30.89 3.64
C LYS A 95 0.40 -30.90 5.05
N LEU A 96 -0.82 -30.38 5.18
CA LEU A 96 -1.56 -30.41 6.43
C LEU A 96 -1.97 -31.84 6.81
N LYS A 97 -2.41 -32.67 5.85
CA LYS A 97 -2.75 -34.08 6.12
C LYS A 97 -1.54 -34.91 6.55
N ASN A 98 -0.38 -34.64 5.96
CA ASN A 98 0.86 -35.35 6.26
C ASN A 98 1.56 -34.84 7.54
N ASN A 99 1.02 -33.82 8.22
CA ASN A 99 1.67 -33.10 9.32
C ASN A 99 3.08 -32.58 8.98
N GLU A 100 3.31 -32.20 7.72
CA GLU A 100 4.58 -31.62 7.28
C GLU A 100 4.75 -30.19 7.75
N CYS A 101 3.64 -29.49 8.01
CA CYS A 101 3.61 -28.12 8.50
C CYS A 101 2.27 -27.80 9.16
N THR A 102 2.21 -26.69 9.89
CA THR A 102 0.98 -26.14 10.43
C THR A 102 0.40 -25.04 9.52
N PRO A 103 -0.89 -24.68 9.69
CA PRO A 103 -1.45 -23.49 9.03
C PRO A 103 -0.68 -22.20 9.38
N ALA A 104 -0.10 -22.13 10.58
CA ALA A 104 0.72 -21.00 11.02
C ALA A 104 2.03 -20.90 10.25
N ASP A 105 2.71 -22.03 10.01
CA ASP A 105 3.94 -22.09 9.20
C ASP A 105 3.68 -21.66 7.76
N LEU A 106 2.54 -22.06 7.18
CA LEU A 106 2.16 -21.64 5.83
C LEU A 106 1.86 -20.13 5.76
N CYS A 107 1.13 -19.57 6.74
CA CYS A 107 0.89 -18.13 6.82
C CYS A 107 2.20 -17.34 6.97
N TYR A 108 3.09 -17.81 7.85
CA TYR A 108 4.42 -17.24 8.05
C TYR A 108 5.24 -17.25 6.77
N SER A 109 5.38 -18.43 6.14
CA SER A 109 6.17 -18.60 4.92
C SER A 109 5.62 -17.79 3.76
N LEU A 110 4.29 -17.70 3.62
CA LEU A 110 3.64 -16.86 2.62
C LEU A 110 3.99 -15.39 2.84
N GLN A 111 3.83 -14.87 4.06
CA GLN A 111 4.14 -13.47 4.38
C GLN A 111 5.61 -13.14 4.11
N GLU A 112 6.55 -13.93 4.63
CA GLU A 112 7.98 -13.71 4.40
C GLU A 112 8.33 -13.69 2.91
N THR A 113 7.80 -14.65 2.15
CA THR A 113 8.08 -14.75 0.70
C THR A 113 7.53 -13.54 -0.05
N VAL A 114 6.23 -13.24 0.10
CA VAL A 114 5.58 -12.19 -0.70
C VAL A 114 6.01 -10.79 -0.28
N PHE A 115 6.28 -10.56 1.01
CA PHE A 115 6.77 -9.26 1.48
C PHE A 115 8.23 -9.06 1.10
N ALA A 116 9.08 -10.09 1.14
CA ALA A 116 10.44 -9.98 0.61
C ALA A 116 10.44 -9.62 -0.88
N MET A 117 9.54 -10.21 -1.68
CA MET A 117 9.36 -9.83 -3.09
C MET A 117 8.97 -8.37 -3.27
N LEU A 118 8.09 -7.85 -2.41
CA LEU A 118 7.70 -6.43 -2.42
C LEU A 118 8.86 -5.52 -2.02
N VAL A 119 9.61 -5.88 -0.98
CA VAL A 119 10.78 -5.10 -0.53
C VAL A 119 11.82 -5.03 -1.64
N GLU A 120 12.12 -6.15 -2.31
CA GLU A 120 13.08 -6.22 -3.42
C GLU A 120 12.73 -5.27 -4.57
N ILE A 121 11.49 -5.32 -5.07
CA ILE A 121 11.08 -4.43 -6.18
C ILE A 121 11.01 -2.96 -5.75
N THR A 122 10.65 -2.71 -4.49
CA THR A 122 10.55 -1.37 -3.92
C THR A 122 11.92 -0.76 -3.81
N GLU A 123 12.89 -1.52 -3.31
CA GLU A 123 14.29 -1.11 -3.25
C GLU A 123 14.85 -0.80 -4.66
N ARG A 124 14.62 -1.69 -5.64
CA ARG A 124 15.03 -1.46 -7.03
C ARG A 124 14.46 -0.16 -7.59
N ALA A 125 13.17 0.08 -7.37
CA ALA A 125 12.50 1.29 -7.82
C ALA A 125 13.05 2.54 -7.12
N MET A 126 13.28 2.49 -5.81
CA MET A 126 13.89 3.60 -5.07
C MET A 126 15.28 3.96 -5.60
N ALA A 127 16.09 2.94 -5.93
CA ALA A 127 17.41 3.15 -6.52
C ALA A 127 17.33 3.85 -7.90
N HIS A 128 16.37 3.48 -8.74
CA HIS A 128 16.14 4.14 -10.03
C HIS A 128 15.68 5.59 -9.92
N CYS A 129 15.06 5.95 -8.80
CA CYS A 129 14.38 7.23 -8.63
C CYS A 129 15.12 8.20 -7.69
N ASP A 130 16.28 7.77 -7.20
CA ASP A 130 17.10 8.47 -6.21
C ASP A 130 16.25 8.97 -5.02
N LYS A 131 15.42 8.06 -4.47
CA LYS A 131 14.61 8.30 -3.28
C LYS A 131 15.10 7.46 -2.11
N LYS A 132 14.98 8.03 -0.91
CA LYS A 132 15.40 7.42 0.35
C LYS A 132 14.21 7.09 1.24
N ASP A 133 13.15 7.90 1.18
CA ASP A 133 11.99 7.76 2.05
C ASP A 133 10.83 7.07 1.35
N ILE A 134 10.16 6.17 2.04
CA ILE A 134 8.95 5.45 1.59
C ILE A 134 7.75 5.88 2.42
N LEU A 135 6.60 6.04 1.78
CA LEU A 135 5.29 6.01 2.41
C LEU A 135 4.57 4.74 2.01
N ILE A 136 4.15 3.95 2.98
CA ILE A 136 3.29 2.79 2.75
C ILE A 136 1.83 3.16 3.04
N VAL A 137 0.94 2.81 2.11
CA VAL A 137 -0.51 3.01 2.21
C VAL A 137 -1.26 1.79 1.63
N GLY A 138 -2.56 1.71 1.91
CA GLY A 138 -3.41 0.59 1.52
C GLY A 138 -3.58 -0.43 2.65
N GLY A 139 -4.66 -1.22 2.60
CA GLY A 139 -5.01 -2.14 3.68
C GLY A 139 -3.94 -3.21 3.97
N VAL A 140 -3.19 -3.67 2.97
CA VAL A 140 -2.04 -4.57 3.19
C VAL A 140 -0.85 -3.82 3.79
N GLY A 141 -0.76 -2.51 3.55
CA GLY A 141 0.23 -1.63 4.16
C GLY A 141 0.09 -1.48 5.67
N CYS A 142 -1.08 -1.80 6.25
CA CYS A 142 -1.29 -1.87 7.70
C CYS A 142 -0.59 -3.07 8.35
N ASN A 143 -0.12 -4.05 7.57
CA ASN A 143 0.54 -5.24 8.10
C ASN A 143 1.87 -4.87 8.77
N GLU A 144 2.02 -5.21 10.06
CA GLU A 144 3.17 -4.81 10.87
C GLU A 144 4.47 -5.45 10.36
N ARG A 145 4.38 -6.69 9.86
CA ARG A 145 5.54 -7.42 9.33
C ARG A 145 6.06 -6.80 8.04
N LEU A 146 5.17 -6.44 7.11
CA LEU A 146 5.56 -5.70 5.90
C LEU A 146 6.19 -4.35 6.25
N GLN A 147 5.61 -3.60 7.19
CA GLN A 147 6.19 -2.34 7.65
C GLN A 147 7.57 -2.53 8.29
N GLU A 148 7.76 -3.58 9.08
CA GLU A 148 9.05 -3.91 9.68
C GLU A 148 10.12 -4.16 8.60
N MET A 149 9.85 -5.02 7.63
CA MET A 149 10.80 -5.35 6.55
C MET A 149 11.14 -4.11 5.71
N MET A 150 10.13 -3.29 5.38
CA MET A 150 10.33 -2.04 4.65
C MET A 150 11.13 -1.01 5.46
N ARG A 151 10.93 -0.94 6.78
CA ARG A 151 11.66 -0.03 7.68
C ARG A 151 13.14 -0.40 7.75
N ILE A 152 13.46 -1.68 7.83
CA ILE A 152 14.84 -2.18 7.80
C ILE A 152 15.52 -1.75 6.49
N MET A 153 14.89 -2.06 5.35
CA MET A 153 15.43 -1.68 4.04
C MET A 153 15.61 -0.16 3.88
N CYS A 154 14.65 0.66 4.34
CA CYS A 154 14.79 2.13 4.32
C CYS A 154 15.97 2.61 5.17
N ALA A 155 16.14 2.05 6.37
CA ALA A 155 17.19 2.45 7.30
C ALA A 155 18.58 2.13 6.74
N GLU A 156 18.75 0.98 6.10
CA GLU A 156 20.00 0.59 5.42
C GLU A 156 20.37 1.55 4.27
N ARG A 157 19.38 2.20 3.67
CA ARG A 157 19.54 3.21 2.61
C ARG A 157 19.65 4.65 3.16
N GLY A 158 19.61 4.83 4.47
CA GLY A 158 19.66 6.14 5.12
C GLY A 158 18.40 6.99 4.90
N GLY A 159 17.24 6.35 4.76
CA GLY A 159 15.93 7.00 4.68
C GLY A 159 14.94 6.48 5.71
N MET A 160 13.69 6.93 5.60
CA MET A 160 12.64 6.62 6.57
C MET A 160 11.41 5.96 5.92
N LEU A 161 10.82 5.02 6.64
CA LEU A 161 9.48 4.52 6.34
C LEU A 161 8.44 5.36 7.10
N TYR A 162 7.47 5.87 6.36
CA TYR A 162 6.26 6.49 6.88
C TYR A 162 5.09 5.56 6.62
N ALA A 163 4.25 5.34 7.62
CA ALA A 163 2.96 4.68 7.48
C ALA A 163 1.89 5.68 7.90
N THR A 164 0.76 5.70 7.20
CA THR A 164 -0.37 6.55 7.60
C THR A 164 -1.16 5.85 8.71
N ASP A 165 -1.85 6.61 9.55
CA ASP A 165 -2.82 6.07 10.51
C ASP A 165 -3.78 5.11 9.78
N ASP A 166 -4.10 3.98 10.40
CA ASP A 166 -4.93 2.92 9.81
C ASP A 166 -6.24 3.45 9.21
N ARG A 167 -6.82 4.48 9.83
CA ARG A 167 -8.06 5.14 9.37
C ARG A 167 -7.93 5.80 8.00
N TYR A 168 -6.71 6.19 7.62
CA TYR A 168 -6.39 6.83 6.34
C TYR A 168 -5.69 5.89 5.36
N CYS A 169 -5.21 4.73 5.82
CA CYS A 169 -4.60 3.71 4.96
C CYS A 169 -5.63 2.90 4.16
N ILE A 170 -6.86 2.77 4.67
CA ILE A 170 -7.97 2.10 3.97
C ILE A 170 -8.78 3.08 3.13
N ASP A 171 -9.56 2.55 2.18
CA ASP A 171 -10.45 3.37 1.34
C ASP A 171 -11.44 4.15 2.22
N ASN A 172 -11.36 5.48 2.15
CA ASN A 172 -12.19 6.36 2.97
C ASN A 172 -12.65 7.59 2.16
N GLY A 173 -13.80 8.15 2.53
CA GLY A 173 -14.33 9.34 1.85
C GLY A 173 -13.46 10.58 2.02
N ALA A 174 -12.64 10.66 3.08
CA ALA A 174 -11.80 11.82 3.36
C ALA A 174 -10.68 11.99 2.33
N MET A 175 -10.06 10.90 1.85
CA MET A 175 -9.02 10.99 0.81
C MET A 175 -9.57 11.52 -0.52
N ILE A 176 -10.82 11.15 -0.85
CA ILE A 176 -11.53 11.62 -2.05
C ILE A 176 -11.90 13.10 -1.87
N ALA A 177 -12.51 13.46 -0.74
CA ALA A 177 -12.90 14.83 -0.43
C ALA A 177 -11.68 15.77 -0.41
N TYR A 178 -10.56 15.35 0.19
CA TYR A 178 -9.34 16.13 0.25
C TYR A 178 -8.71 16.34 -1.13
N THR A 179 -8.67 15.29 -1.97
CA THR A 179 -8.15 15.42 -3.34
C THR A 179 -9.02 16.36 -4.18
N GLY A 180 -10.35 16.25 -4.07
CA GLY A 180 -11.29 17.15 -4.73
C GLY A 180 -11.18 18.60 -4.22
N LEU A 181 -11.01 18.79 -2.92
CA LEU A 181 -10.78 20.12 -2.33
C LEU A 181 -9.48 20.74 -2.84
N LEU A 182 -8.40 19.96 -2.93
CA LEU A 182 -7.13 20.43 -3.50
C LEU A 182 -7.28 20.83 -4.96
N ALA A 183 -7.92 19.99 -5.79
CA ALA A 183 -8.17 20.32 -7.19
C ALA A 183 -8.98 21.63 -7.32
N PHE A 184 -10.08 21.74 -6.56
CA PHE A 184 -10.93 22.93 -6.55
C PHE A 184 -10.20 24.19 -6.08
N ALA A 185 -9.40 24.10 -5.01
CA ALA A 185 -8.64 25.22 -4.47
C ALA A 185 -7.60 25.78 -5.47
N PHE A 186 -7.13 24.94 -6.40
CA PHE A 186 -6.21 25.33 -7.46
C PHE A 186 -6.93 25.61 -8.81
N GLY A 187 -8.26 25.70 -8.79
CA GLY A 187 -9.07 26.16 -9.93
C GLY A 187 -9.54 25.06 -10.88
N GLU A 188 -9.39 23.78 -10.53
CA GLU A 188 -9.95 22.68 -11.31
C GLU A 188 -11.42 22.46 -10.96
N THR A 189 -12.27 22.43 -11.99
CA THR A 189 -13.69 22.15 -11.85
C THR A 189 -14.14 21.20 -12.93
N THR A 190 -14.97 20.22 -12.60
CA THR A 190 -15.55 19.28 -13.56
C THR A 190 -17.04 19.56 -13.70
N PRO A 191 -17.53 19.95 -14.90
CA PRO A 191 -18.96 20.04 -15.17
C PRO A 191 -19.67 18.71 -14.87
N LEU A 192 -20.95 18.75 -14.50
CA LEU A 192 -21.70 17.55 -14.14
C LEU A 192 -21.77 16.56 -15.31
N GLU A 193 -22.01 17.07 -16.51
CA GLU A 193 -22.01 16.32 -17.77
C GLU A 193 -20.66 15.63 -18.10
N GLU A 194 -19.55 16.11 -17.54
CA GLU A 194 -18.22 15.53 -17.69
C GLU A 194 -17.82 14.62 -16.51
N SER A 195 -18.62 14.59 -15.44
CA SER A 195 -18.41 13.78 -14.23
C SER A 195 -18.74 12.30 -14.47
N THR A 196 -18.06 11.69 -15.43
CA THR A 196 -18.19 10.28 -15.81
C THR A 196 -17.26 9.37 -14.99
N PHE A 197 -17.38 8.05 -15.16
CA PHE A 197 -16.53 7.06 -14.50
C PHE A 197 -15.57 6.39 -15.50
N THR A 198 -14.35 6.12 -15.05
CA THR A 198 -13.36 5.34 -15.82
C THR A 198 -12.85 4.20 -14.95
N GLN A 199 -13.14 2.95 -15.34
CA GLN A 199 -12.73 1.77 -14.55
C GLN A 199 -11.21 1.52 -14.56
N ARG A 200 -10.50 2.03 -15.58
CA ARG A 200 -9.04 1.88 -15.74
C ARG A 200 -8.34 3.22 -15.71
N PHE A 201 -8.75 4.08 -14.78
CA PHE A 201 -8.21 5.43 -14.68
C PHE A 201 -6.74 5.36 -14.29
N ARG A 202 -5.87 5.94 -15.13
CA ARG A 202 -4.43 5.85 -14.89
C ARG A 202 -3.92 7.10 -14.20
N THR A 203 -2.97 6.93 -13.28
CA THR A 203 -2.39 8.05 -12.56
C THR A 203 -1.55 8.98 -13.44
N ASP A 204 -1.07 8.51 -14.59
CA ASP A 204 -0.38 9.35 -15.58
C ASP A 204 -1.34 10.13 -16.50
N GLU A 205 -2.65 9.88 -16.40
CA GLU A 205 -3.71 10.68 -17.05
C GLU A 205 -4.16 11.86 -16.17
N VAL A 206 -3.73 11.91 -14.91
CA VAL A 206 -4.12 12.95 -13.94
C VAL A 206 -2.99 13.95 -13.77
N HIS A 207 -3.28 15.23 -14.01
CA HIS A 207 -2.36 16.32 -13.70
C HIS A 207 -2.64 16.87 -12.29
N ALA A 208 -1.77 16.59 -11.33
CA ALA A 208 -1.92 17.06 -9.95
C ALA A 208 -1.51 18.54 -9.81
N ILE A 209 -2.38 19.46 -10.25
CA ILE A 209 -2.11 20.90 -10.33
C ILE A 209 -1.65 21.54 -9.00
N TRP A 210 -2.11 21.01 -7.87
CA TRP A 210 -1.75 21.48 -6.53
C TRP A 210 -0.29 21.19 -6.13
N ARG A 211 0.47 20.49 -6.99
CA ARG A 211 1.91 20.22 -6.78
C ARG A 211 2.83 21.17 -7.54
N ASP A 212 2.28 22.03 -8.41
CA ASP A 212 3.08 23.00 -9.14
C ASP A 212 3.55 24.12 -8.22
N LYS A 213 4.89 24.28 -8.14
CA LYS A 213 5.56 25.19 -7.19
C LYS A 213 5.19 26.67 -7.37
N LYS A 214 4.54 27.06 -8.46
CA LYS A 214 4.16 28.46 -8.71
C LYS A 214 2.92 28.89 -7.91
N ASP A 215 2.05 27.96 -7.54
CA ASP A 215 0.70 28.29 -7.03
C ASP A 215 0.51 27.99 -5.53
N LEU A 216 1.49 27.40 -4.86
CA LEU A 216 1.44 27.17 -3.40
C LEU A 216 1.53 28.48 -2.57
N ALA A 217 1.87 29.61 -3.19
CA ALA A 217 1.94 30.91 -2.51
C ALA A 217 0.59 31.65 -2.43
N SER A 218 -0.46 31.16 -3.11
CA SER A 218 -1.77 31.85 -3.20
C SER A 218 -2.89 31.20 -2.39
N VAL A 219 -2.66 30.03 -1.79
CA VAL A 219 -3.68 29.33 -0.99
C VAL A 219 -3.60 29.79 0.48
N ASN A 220 -4.28 30.90 0.79
CA ASN A 220 -4.63 31.24 2.17
C ASN A 220 -5.71 30.25 2.63
N VAL A 221 -5.30 29.22 3.37
CA VAL A 221 -6.23 28.32 4.06
C VAL A 221 -6.90 29.15 5.17
N ILE A 222 -8.14 29.56 4.91
CA ILE A 222 -9.24 29.85 5.86
C ILE A 222 -8.77 30.44 7.21
N ASP A 223 -8.91 31.76 7.37
CA ASP A 223 -8.80 32.42 8.68
C ASP A 223 -9.69 31.70 9.71
N GLU A 224 -9.10 31.27 10.84
CA GLU A 224 -9.85 30.77 11.98
C GLU A 224 -10.87 31.85 12.42
N PRO A 225 -12.14 31.49 12.69
CA PRO A 225 -13.05 32.43 13.33
C PRO A 225 -12.51 32.72 14.73
N GLY A 226 -12.06 33.96 14.93
CA GLY A 226 -11.49 34.41 16.19
C GLY A 226 -12.51 34.36 17.33
N ASP A 227 -12.42 33.33 18.16
CA ASP A 227 -13.03 33.33 19.49
C ASP A 227 -12.14 34.15 20.43
N LYS A 228 -12.54 35.41 20.64
CA LYS A 228 -12.06 36.20 21.78
C LYS A 228 -12.62 35.60 23.06
N ILE A 229 -11.83 34.80 23.74
CA ILE A 229 -12.05 34.50 25.16
C ILE A 229 -11.63 35.76 25.93
N GLU A 230 -12.61 36.58 26.33
CA GLU A 230 -12.41 37.64 27.32
C GLU A 230 -12.09 37.00 28.68
N GLU A 231 -10.82 37.09 29.11
CA GLU A 231 -10.45 36.98 30.51
C GLU A 231 -11.07 38.15 31.30
N ASN A 232 -12.23 37.92 31.91
CA ASN A 232 -12.67 38.79 33.00
C ASN A 232 -12.03 38.31 34.31
N ARG A 233 -10.98 39.03 34.71
CA ARG A 233 -10.52 39.09 36.10
C ARG A 233 -11.55 39.88 36.92
N GLY A 234 -12.12 39.23 37.93
CA GLY A 234 -12.97 39.81 38.97
C GLY A 234 -13.23 38.79 40.05
#